data_AF-A0A0N1AYD6-F1
#
_entry.id   AF-A0A0N1AYD6-F1
#
_cell.length_a   1.000
_cell.length_b   1.000
_cell.length_c   1.000
_cell.angle_alpha   90.00
_cell.angle_beta   90.00
_cell.angle_gamma   90.00
#
_symmetry.space_group_name_H-M   'P 1'
#
loop_
_entity.id
_entity.type
_entity.pdbx_description
1 polymer ?
#
loop_
_entity_poly.entity_id
_entity_poly.type
_entity_poly.pdbx_seq_one_letter_code
_entity_poly.pdbx_strand_id
1 'polypeptide(L)'
;MEVLVAALAISVAQPAVTPPADNEIVVMGNKLRDWRGSWKMRKGVMTCKTKRSTGDKAIDAIGCDAMVQCFTPIAPRFTALEASKLPKDELNRQANTLLNDAGIGDCLTATREAGIAALVAARRSKRS
;
A
#
# COMPACT_ATOMS: atom_id res chain seq x y z
N MET A 1 45.32 -1.42 47.55
CA MET A 1 45.86 -1.17 46.20
C MET A 1 45.53 -2.44 45.42
N GLU A 2 44.56 -2.50 44.51
CA GLU A 2 44.12 -1.50 43.53
C GLU A 2 42.61 -1.59 43.25
N VAL A 3 42.04 -0.45 42.86
CA VAL A 3 40.60 -0.20 42.69
C VAL A 3 40.21 -0.46 41.24
N LEU A 4 39.28 -1.37 40.99
CA LEU A 4 38.71 -1.62 39.66
C LEU A 4 37.58 -0.61 39.39
N VAL A 5 37.76 0.31 38.45
CA VAL A 5 36.75 1.30 38.04
C VAL A 5 35.95 0.73 36.86
N ALA A 6 34.68 0.41 37.08
CA ALA A 6 33.74 0.02 36.03
C ALA A 6 33.19 1.28 35.33
N ALA A 7 33.57 1.48 34.07
CA ALA A 7 33.05 2.56 33.23
C ALA A 7 31.63 2.21 32.73
N LEU A 8 30.61 2.86 33.30
CA LEU A 8 29.24 2.84 32.80
C LEU A 8 29.15 3.76 31.57
N ALA A 9 29.04 3.16 30.38
CA ALA A 9 28.74 3.90 29.16
C ALA A 9 27.27 4.36 29.18
N ILE A 10 27.03 5.63 29.50
CA ILE A 10 25.71 6.25 29.42
C ILE A 10 25.47 6.63 27.95
N SER A 11 24.69 5.82 27.23
CA SER A 11 24.20 6.18 25.91
C SER A 11 23.16 7.30 26.04
N VAL A 12 23.60 8.55 25.83
CA VAL A 12 22.69 9.70 25.72
C VAL A 12 21.90 9.56 24.43
N ALA A 13 20.65 9.09 24.53
CA ALA A 13 19.72 9.09 23.41
C ALA A 13 19.40 10.56 23.04
N GLN A 14 19.99 11.04 21.96
CA GLN A 14 19.65 12.36 21.41
C GLN A 14 18.19 12.33 20.93
N PRO A 15 17.39 13.36 21.24
CA PRO A 15 16.01 13.43 20.76
C PRO A 15 16.01 13.51 19.23
N ALA A 16 15.50 12.46 18.59
CA ALA A 16 15.35 12.45 17.14
C ALA A 16 14.34 13.53 16.73
N VAL A 17 14.79 14.50 15.94
CA VAL A 17 13.92 15.52 15.34
C VAL A 17 12.88 14.80 14.48
N THR A 18 11.60 14.92 14.85
CA THR A 18 10.51 14.31 14.08
C THR A 18 10.28 15.13 12.81
N PRO A 19 10.35 14.54 11.60
CA PRO A 19 10.09 15.26 10.36
C PRO A 19 8.68 15.89 10.33
N PRO A 20 8.47 16.97 9.55
CA PRO A 20 7.13 17.50 9.30
C PRO A 20 6.20 16.44 8.68
N ALA A 21 4.90 16.50 8.99
CA ALA A 21 3.93 15.51 8.51
C ALA A 21 3.86 15.47 6.97
N ASP A 22 3.86 16.64 6.32
CA ASP A 22 3.86 16.75 4.86
C ASP A 22 5.07 16.05 4.23
N ASN A 23 6.25 16.16 4.86
CA ASN A 23 7.44 15.46 4.41
C ASN A 23 7.29 13.93 4.53
N GLU A 24 6.68 13.44 5.63
CA GLU A 24 6.40 12.01 5.79
C GLU A 24 5.40 11.51 4.72
N ILE A 25 4.34 12.28 4.42
CA ILE A 25 3.36 11.96 3.37
C ILE A 25 4.05 11.85 2.02
N VAL A 26 4.85 12.84 1.63
CA VAL A 26 5.58 12.85 0.35
C VAL A 26 6.55 11.67 0.26
N VAL A 27 7.31 11.37 1.32
CA VAL A 27 8.22 10.23 1.35
C VAL A 27 7.47 8.90 1.19
N MET A 28 6.35 8.72 1.89
CA MET A 28 5.55 7.50 1.76
C MET A 28 4.89 7.38 0.38
N GLY A 29 4.40 8.47 -0.19
CA GLY A 29 3.87 8.51 -1.55
C GLY A 29 4.92 8.13 -2.59
N ASN A 30 6.14 8.67 -2.47
CA ASN A 30 7.27 8.31 -3.34
C ASN A 30 7.64 6.84 -3.22
N LYS A 31 7.67 6.29 -2.00
CA LYS A 31 7.89 4.85 -1.80
C LYS A 31 6.81 4.01 -2.49
N LEU A 32 5.55 4.38 -2.32
CA LEU A 32 4.42 3.65 -2.89
C LEU A 32 4.38 3.74 -4.43
N ARG A 33 4.92 4.80 -5.02
CA ARG A 33 5.12 4.91 -6.49
C ARG A 33 6.05 3.83 -7.03
N ASP A 34 7.06 3.41 -6.27
CA ASP A 34 8.02 2.38 -6.67
C ASP A 34 7.59 0.96 -6.29
N TRP A 35 6.55 0.84 -5.45
CA TRP A 35 5.91 -0.42 -5.12
C TRP A 35 5.32 -1.09 -6.36
N ARG A 36 5.38 -2.43 -6.41
CA ARG A 36 4.71 -3.21 -7.46
C ARG A 36 3.87 -4.30 -6.82
N GLY A 37 2.57 -4.28 -7.09
CA GLY A 37 1.64 -5.35 -6.75
C GLY A 37 1.27 -6.18 -7.97
N SER A 38 0.92 -7.43 -7.73
CA SER A 38 0.13 -8.23 -8.67
C SER A 38 -1.19 -8.58 -8.02
N TRP A 39 -2.24 -8.65 -8.82
CA TRP A 39 -3.55 -9.08 -8.34
C TRP A 39 -4.07 -10.27 -9.12
N LYS A 40 -4.97 -11.01 -8.49
CA LYS A 40 -5.75 -12.07 -9.12
C LYS A 40 -7.18 -12.01 -8.62
N MET A 41 -8.12 -12.15 -9.53
CA MET A 41 -9.52 -12.43 -9.21
C MET A 41 -9.74 -13.94 -9.36
N ARG A 42 -10.32 -14.59 -8.35
CA ARG A 42 -10.79 -15.98 -8.46
C ARG A 42 -12.08 -16.15 -7.67
N LYS A 43 -13.11 -16.70 -8.30
CA LYS A 43 -14.42 -16.95 -7.68
C LYS A 43 -14.99 -15.70 -6.97
N GLY A 44 -14.87 -14.54 -7.62
CA GLY A 44 -15.33 -13.26 -7.06
C GLY A 44 -14.49 -12.69 -5.91
N VAL A 45 -13.37 -13.33 -5.54
CA VAL A 45 -12.46 -12.82 -4.51
C VAL A 45 -11.20 -12.25 -5.15
N MET A 46 -10.89 -11.00 -4.81
CA MET A 46 -9.64 -10.39 -5.21
C MET A 46 -8.55 -10.68 -4.18
N THR A 47 -7.38 -11.09 -4.67
CA THR A 47 -6.18 -11.23 -3.87
C THR A 47 -5.08 -10.33 -4.42
N CYS A 48 -4.32 -9.71 -3.53
CA CYS A 48 -3.14 -8.95 -3.88
C CYS A 48 -1.87 -9.64 -3.36
N LYS A 49 -0.79 -9.53 -4.11
CA LYS A 49 0.55 -9.94 -3.69
C LYS A 49 1.56 -8.85 -4.06
N THR A 50 2.30 -8.36 -3.07
CA THR A 50 3.46 -7.50 -3.29
C THR A 50 4.54 -8.25 -4.07
N LYS A 51 4.98 -7.65 -5.18
CA LYS A 51 6.05 -8.14 -6.06
C LYS A 51 7.35 -7.38 -5.84
N ARG A 52 7.26 -6.07 -5.63
CA ARG A 52 8.38 -5.22 -5.22
C ARG A 52 7.94 -4.41 -4.00
N SER A 53 8.59 -4.69 -2.87
CA SER A 53 8.33 -4.01 -1.61
C SER A 53 8.95 -2.61 -1.61
N THR A 54 8.34 -1.72 -0.84
CA THR A 54 8.89 -0.40 -0.48
C THR A 54 9.96 -0.45 0.62
N GLY A 55 10.19 -1.64 1.19
CA GLY A 55 10.97 -1.82 2.41
C GLY A 55 10.20 -1.51 3.70
N ASP A 56 8.95 -1.05 3.58
CA ASP A 56 8.07 -0.73 4.70
C ASP A 56 6.75 -1.51 4.56
N LYS A 57 6.56 -2.53 5.40
CA LYS A 57 5.41 -3.43 5.30
C LYS A 57 4.06 -2.71 5.46
N ALA A 58 4.02 -1.60 6.21
CA ALA A 58 2.78 -0.84 6.37
C ALA A 58 2.43 -0.07 5.08
N ILE A 59 3.45 0.43 4.37
CA ILE A 59 3.26 1.06 3.05
C ILE A 59 2.88 0.01 2.02
N ASP A 60 3.49 -1.17 2.05
CA ASP A 60 3.13 -2.28 1.17
C ASP A 60 1.67 -2.72 1.38
N ALA A 61 1.20 -2.73 2.63
CA ALA A 61 -0.18 -3.03 2.97
C ALA A 61 -1.14 -2.00 2.34
N ILE A 62 -0.87 -0.69 2.46
CA ILE A 62 -1.65 0.35 1.77
C ILE A 62 -1.77 0.07 0.27
N GLY A 63 -0.66 -0.34 -0.36
CA GLY A 63 -0.64 -0.71 -1.77
C GLY A 63 -1.60 -1.84 -2.11
N CYS A 64 -1.59 -2.92 -1.33
CA CYS A 64 -2.44 -4.08 -1.56
C CYS A 64 -3.90 -3.87 -1.13
N ASP A 65 -4.13 -3.24 0.00
CA ASP A 65 -5.46 -2.99 0.55
C ASP A 65 -6.25 -2.07 -0.39
N ALA A 66 -5.60 -1.06 -0.99
CA ALA A 66 -6.21 -0.24 -2.04
C ALA A 66 -6.66 -1.08 -3.25
N MET A 67 -5.86 -2.07 -3.67
CA MET A 67 -6.27 -2.96 -4.75
C MET A 67 -7.52 -3.76 -4.36
N VAL A 68 -7.49 -4.41 -3.19
CA VAL A 68 -8.62 -5.22 -2.70
C VAL A 68 -9.87 -4.38 -2.58
N GLN A 69 -9.79 -3.20 -1.96
CA GLN A 69 -10.92 -2.31 -1.75
C GLN A 69 -11.52 -1.81 -3.06
N CYS A 70 -10.70 -1.42 -4.03
CA CYS A 70 -11.19 -0.85 -5.29
C CYS A 70 -11.76 -1.89 -6.26
N PHE A 71 -11.21 -3.11 -6.28
CA PHE A 71 -11.66 -4.13 -7.24
C PHE A 71 -12.77 -5.04 -6.70
N THR A 72 -12.88 -5.20 -5.38
CA THR A 72 -13.93 -6.04 -4.77
C THR A 72 -15.34 -5.67 -5.26
N PRO A 73 -15.75 -4.38 -5.33
CA PRO A 73 -17.07 -4.00 -5.82
C PRO A 73 -17.38 -4.42 -7.25
N ILE A 74 -16.36 -4.58 -8.11
CA ILE A 74 -16.52 -4.96 -9.51
C ILE A 74 -16.20 -6.43 -9.79
N ALA A 75 -15.83 -7.21 -8.76
CA ALA A 75 -15.54 -8.64 -8.88
C ALA A 75 -16.67 -9.46 -9.54
N PRO A 76 -17.98 -9.19 -9.31
CA PRO A 76 -19.05 -9.90 -10.01
C PRO A 76 -19.02 -9.66 -11.52
N ARG A 77 -18.68 -8.45 -11.97
CA ARG A 77 -18.60 -8.10 -13.39
C ARG A 77 -17.41 -8.79 -14.07
N PHE A 78 -16.28 -8.89 -13.38
CA PHE A 78 -15.16 -9.71 -13.84
C PHE A 78 -15.52 -11.19 -13.96
N THR A 79 -16.26 -11.72 -13.00
CA THR A 79 -16.71 -13.13 -13.04
C THR A 79 -17.63 -13.39 -14.23
N ALA A 80 -18.52 -12.44 -14.55
CA ALA A 80 -19.37 -12.52 -15.74
C ALA A 80 -18.55 -12.47 -17.05
N LEU A 81 -17.54 -11.60 -17.12
CA LEU A 81 -16.62 -11.54 -18.25
C LEU A 81 -15.85 -12.85 -18.43
N GLU A 82 -15.31 -13.44 -17.36
CA GLU A 82 -14.63 -14.74 -17.43
C GLU A 82 -15.56 -15.87 -17.92
N ALA A 83 -16.84 -15.83 -17.55
CA ALA A 83 -17.83 -16.82 -17.97
C ALA A 83 -18.28 -16.69 -19.45
N SER A 84 -18.04 -15.54 -20.09
CA SER A 84 -18.48 -15.24 -21.47
C SER A 84 -17.78 -16.05 -22.57
N LYS A 85 -16.68 -16.76 -22.24
CA LYS A 85 -15.85 -17.55 -23.17
C LYS A 85 -15.39 -16.76 -24.41
N LEU A 86 -15.25 -15.44 -24.29
CA LEU A 86 -14.75 -14.58 -25.36
C LEU A 86 -13.29 -14.91 -25.72
N PRO A 87 -12.85 -14.66 -26.97
CA PRO A 87 -11.44 -14.67 -27.32
C PRO A 87 -10.64 -13.77 -26.38
N LYS A 88 -9.41 -14.17 -26.05
CA LYS A 88 -8.56 -13.49 -25.05
C LYS A 88 -8.42 -11.98 -25.30
N ASP A 89 -8.26 -11.58 -26.55
CA ASP A 89 -8.08 -10.17 -26.91
C ASP A 89 -9.34 -9.34 -26.64
N GLU A 90 -10.51 -9.93 -26.91
CA GLU A 90 -11.80 -9.30 -26.63
C GLU A 90 -12.09 -9.25 -25.13
N LEU A 91 -11.77 -10.32 -24.40
CA LEU A 91 -11.84 -10.35 -22.93
C LEU A 91 -10.99 -9.23 -22.32
N ASN A 92 -9.75 -9.05 -22.80
CA ASN A 92 -8.86 -8.00 -22.32
C ASN A 92 -9.39 -6.59 -22.62
N ARG A 93 -9.98 -6.37 -23.81
CA ARG A 93 -10.63 -5.10 -24.14
C ARG A 93 -11.77 -4.80 -23.18
N GLN A 94 -12.70 -5.74 -23.00
CA GLN A 94 -13.85 -5.54 -22.12
C GLN A 94 -13.44 -5.37 -20.65
N ALA A 95 -12.42 -6.10 -20.19
CA ALA A 95 -11.85 -5.92 -18.86
C ALA A 95 -11.27 -4.51 -18.68
N ASN A 96 -10.53 -3.99 -19.66
CA ASN A 96 -9.99 -2.62 -19.59
C ASN A 96 -11.09 -1.57 -19.58
N THR A 97 -12.12 -1.73 -20.41
CA THR A 97 -13.31 -0.85 -20.38
C THR A 97 -13.98 -0.89 -19.02
N LEU A 98 -14.22 -2.08 -18.45
CA LEU A 98 -14.81 -2.22 -17.12
C LEU A 98 -14.00 -1.49 -16.04
N LEU A 99 -12.66 -1.58 -16.07
CA LEU A 99 -11.79 -0.90 -15.10
C LEU A 99 -11.87 0.63 -15.24
N ASN A 100 -11.92 1.14 -16.47
CA ASN A 100 -12.02 2.57 -16.75
C ASN A 100 -13.39 3.11 -16.33
N ASP A 101 -14.47 2.45 -16.75
CA ASP A 101 -15.85 2.85 -16.43
C ASP A 101 -16.14 2.80 -14.93
N ALA A 102 -15.48 1.89 -14.22
CA ALA A 102 -15.58 1.79 -12.77
C ALA A 102 -14.69 2.79 -12.00
N GLY A 103 -13.91 3.63 -12.70
CA GLY A 103 -13.06 4.63 -12.05
C GLY A 103 -11.97 4.02 -11.15
N ILE A 104 -11.44 2.85 -11.52
CA ILE A 104 -10.48 2.11 -10.67
C ILE A 104 -9.20 2.91 -10.42
N GLY A 105 -8.73 3.68 -11.41
CA GLY A 105 -7.57 4.57 -11.25
C GLY A 105 -7.78 5.60 -10.14
N ASP A 106 -8.93 6.27 -10.14
CA ASP A 106 -9.26 7.30 -9.15
C ASP A 106 -9.45 6.69 -7.76
N CYS A 107 -10.14 5.54 -7.69
CA CYS A 107 -10.29 4.81 -6.43
C CYS A 107 -8.93 4.44 -5.82
N LEU A 108 -8.01 3.89 -6.63
CA LEU A 108 -6.69 3.50 -6.17
C LEU A 108 -5.90 4.69 -5.64
N THR A 109 -5.95 5.82 -6.33
CA THR A 109 -5.28 7.06 -5.91
C THR A 109 -5.83 7.54 -4.57
N ALA A 110 -7.14 7.76 -4.48
CA ALA A 110 -7.78 8.26 -3.27
C ALA A 110 -7.58 7.33 -2.06
N THR A 111 -7.71 6.02 -2.26
CA THR A 111 -7.55 5.04 -1.17
C THR A 111 -6.11 5.01 -0.66
N ARG A 112 -5.11 5.14 -1.54
CA ARG A 112 -3.70 5.17 -1.14
C ARG A 112 -3.34 6.45 -0.40
N GLU A 113 -3.83 7.60 -0.87
CA GLU A 113 -3.62 8.88 -0.20
C GLU A 113 -4.21 8.88 1.21
N ALA A 114 -5.45 8.39 1.36
CA ALA A 114 -6.09 8.23 2.66
C ALA A 114 -5.31 7.28 3.58
N GLY A 115 -4.84 6.15 3.05
CA GLY A 115 -4.03 5.19 3.80
C GLY A 115 -2.69 5.77 4.27
N ILE A 116 -2.01 6.55 3.41
CA ILE A 116 -0.77 7.23 3.77
C ILE A 116 -1.01 8.25 4.89
N ALA A 117 -2.04 9.09 4.76
CA ALA A 117 -2.39 10.09 5.77
C ALA A 117 -2.68 9.42 7.13
N ALA A 118 -3.44 8.34 7.13
CA ALA A 118 -3.73 7.57 8.35
C ALA A 118 -2.47 6.95 8.97
N LEU A 119 -1.56 6.40 8.15
CA LEU A 119 -0.30 5.82 8.64
C LEU A 119 0.62 6.89 9.23
N VAL A 120 0.70 8.08 8.64
CA VAL A 120 1.46 9.21 9.19
C VAL A 120 0.89 9.62 10.54
N ALA A 121 -0.43 9.82 10.64
CA ALA A 121 -1.08 10.16 11.90
C ALA A 121 -0.79 9.10 12.99
N ALA A 122 -0.93 7.82 12.66
CA ALA A 122 -0.68 6.70 13.57
C ALA A 122 0.79 6.56 14.00
N ARG A 123 1.76 6.94 13.15
CA ARG A 123 3.19 6.94 13.52
C ARG A 123 3.53 8.11 14.43
N ARG A 124 2.92 9.28 14.21
CA ARG A 124 3.13 10.46 15.04
C ARG A 124 2.57 10.28 16.44
N SER A 125 1.36 9.74 16.58
CA SER A 125 0.75 9.48 17.88
C SER A 125 1.53 8.48 18.75
N LYS A 126 2.35 7.63 18.14
CA LYS A 126 3.24 6.70 18.86
C LYS A 126 4.59 7.30 19.26
N ARG A 127 4.93 8.48 18.72
CA ARG A 127 6.20 9.19 19.00
C ARG A 127 6.01 10.35 19.98
N SER A 128 4.78 10.84 20.11
CA SER A 128 4.36 11.78 21.17
C SER A 128 4.19 11.05 22.50
#